data_AF-A0A924BXJ6-F1
#
_entry.id   AF-A0A924BXJ6-F1
#
_cell.length_a   1.000
_cell.length_b   1.000
_cell.length_c   1.000
_cell.angle_alpha   90.00
_cell.angle_beta   90.00
_cell.angle_gamma   90.00
#
_symmetry.space_group_name_H-M   'P 1'
#
loop_
_entity.id
_entity.type
_entity.pdbx_description
1 polymer ?
#
loop_
_entity_poly.entity_id
_entity_poly.type
_entity_poly.pdbx_seq_one_letter_code
_entity_poly.pdbx_strand_id
1 'polypeptide(L)'
;MRASRIDLSNTPLLAPTYAAAPQLIQPDVFRVRGVFGLRPSLIAFDFVFLREQGTWRPYGISIEPQQIATVQPGPVQVGPKPAAPRRN
;
A
#
# COMPACT_ATOMS: atom_id res chain seq x y z
N MET A 1 11.30 -10.44 17.94
CA MET A 1 10.11 -10.24 17.08
C MET A 1 9.88 -11.43 16.16
N ARG A 2 9.26 -12.52 16.65
CA ARG A 2 8.76 -13.67 15.85
C ARG A 2 7.46 -14.24 16.47
N ALA A 3 6.71 -13.41 17.19
CA ALA A 3 5.59 -13.87 18.04
C ALA A 3 4.21 -13.71 17.38
N SER A 4 4.09 -12.89 16.32
CA SER A 4 2.85 -12.75 15.57
C SER A 4 2.86 -13.79 14.45
N ARG A 5 2.33 -15.00 14.72
CA ARG A 5 1.96 -15.97 13.69
C ARG A 5 0.81 -15.38 12.88
N ILE A 6 1.13 -14.48 11.96
CA ILE A 6 0.17 -13.97 10.99
C ILE A 6 -0.08 -15.11 10.03
N ASP A 7 -1.20 -15.80 10.24
CA ASP A 7 -1.65 -16.85 9.35
C ASP A 7 -2.17 -16.22 8.06
N LEU A 8 -1.34 -16.25 7.02
CA LEU A 8 -1.69 -15.77 5.68
C LEU A 8 -2.45 -16.83 4.85
N SER A 9 -2.65 -18.04 5.38
CA SER A 9 -3.24 -19.18 4.65
C SER A 9 -4.68 -18.93 4.18
N ASN A 10 -5.40 -18.00 4.84
CA ASN A 10 -6.75 -17.58 4.47
C ASN A 10 -6.80 -16.34 3.55
N THR A 11 -5.66 -15.91 3.01
CA THR A 11 -5.57 -14.70 2.16
C THR A 11 -5.40 -15.04 0.68
N PRO A 12 -6.49 -15.46 0.01
CA PRO A 12 -6.64 -15.18 -1.41
C PRO A 12 -8.00 -14.53 -1.77
N LEU A 13 -8.74 -13.95 -0.81
CA LEU A 13 -10.11 -13.45 -1.04
C LEU A 13 -10.29 -11.92 -1.03
N LEU A 14 -9.28 -11.15 -0.64
CA LEU A 14 -9.36 -9.69 -0.62
C LEU A 14 -8.40 -9.11 -1.65
N ALA A 15 -8.95 -8.37 -2.62
CA ALA A 15 -8.15 -7.62 -3.57
C ALA A 15 -7.31 -6.59 -2.80
N PRO A 16 -5.97 -6.56 -2.98
CA PRO A 16 -5.16 -5.54 -2.37
C PRO A 16 -5.52 -4.17 -2.93
N THR A 17 -5.39 -3.14 -2.11
CA THR A 17 -5.36 -1.77 -2.61
C THR A 17 -3.93 -1.42 -2.95
N TYR A 18 -3.65 -1.20 -4.23
CA TYR A 18 -2.32 -0.80 -4.68
C TYR A 18 -2.05 0.65 -4.28
N ALA A 19 -0.88 0.89 -3.67
CA ALA A 19 -0.48 2.25 -3.27
C ALA A 19 -0.07 3.10 -4.50
N ALA A 20 0.37 2.44 -5.56
CA ALA A 20 0.69 3.00 -6.86
C ALA A 20 0.51 1.93 -7.93
N ALA A 21 0.41 2.32 -9.20
CA ALA A 21 0.54 1.38 -10.30
C ALA A 21 1.85 0.58 -10.15
N PRO A 22 1.88 -0.72 -10.43
CA PRO A 22 3.11 -1.50 -10.42
C PRO A 22 4.18 -0.83 -11.31
N GLN A 23 5.41 -0.70 -10.79
CA GLN A 23 6.45 0.08 -11.46
C GLN A 23 7.65 -0.78 -11.82
N LEU A 24 8.16 -0.59 -13.03
CA LEU A 24 9.48 -1.04 -13.42
C LEU A 24 10.49 0.00 -12.93
N ILE A 25 11.17 -0.26 -11.82
CA ILE A 25 12.11 0.69 -11.21
C ILE A 25 13.50 0.63 -11.84
N GLN A 26 13.83 -0.49 -12.48
CA GLN A 26 15.01 -0.72 -13.32
C GLN A 26 14.63 -1.74 -14.41
N PRO A 27 15.39 -1.89 -15.51
CA PRO A 27 15.00 -2.72 -16.65
C PRO A 27 14.54 -4.15 -16.30
N ASP A 28 15.15 -4.75 -15.28
CA ASP A 28 14.84 -6.10 -14.81
C ASP A 28 14.35 -6.13 -13.36
N VAL A 29 13.91 -4.99 -12.82
CA VAL A 29 13.42 -4.87 -11.44
C VAL A 29 12.02 -4.29 -11.44
N PHE A 30 11.06 -5.12 -11.05
CA PHE A 30 9.66 -4.75 -10.95
C PHE A 30 9.23 -4.67 -9.49
N ARG A 31 8.59 -3.58 -9.07
CA ARG A 31 8.18 -3.33 -7.69
C ARG A 31 6.67 -3.14 -7.59
N VAL A 32 6.05 -3.83 -6.64
CA VAL A 32 4.61 -3.79 -6.36
C VAL A 32 4.41 -3.46 -4.90
N ARG A 33 3.62 -2.42 -4.62
CA ARG A 33 3.33 -1.95 -3.26
C ARG A 33 1.84 -1.79 -3.04
N GLY A 34 1.38 -2.09 -1.84
CA GLY A 34 -0.01 -1.94 -1.49
C GLY A 34 -0.32 -2.35 -0.07
N VAL A 35 -1.62 -2.48 0.21
CA VAL A 35 -2.14 -2.88 1.50
C VAL A 35 -3.25 -3.92 1.36
N PHE A 36 -3.29 -4.88 2.27
CA PHE A 36 -4.45 -5.73 2.52
C PHE A 36 -5.24 -5.18 3.70
N GLY A 37 -6.53 -4.94 3.48
CA GLY A 37 -7.45 -4.47 4.52
C GLY A 37 -7.98 -5.61 5.37
N LEU A 38 -7.41 -5.86 6.55
CA LEU A 38 -7.83 -6.94 7.46
C LEU A 38 -8.41 -6.34 8.74
N ARG A 39 -9.64 -5.83 8.69
CA ARG A 39 -10.25 -5.09 9.83
C ARG A 39 -10.08 -5.83 11.17
N PRO A 40 -9.63 -5.16 12.25
CA PRO A 40 -9.28 -3.73 12.39
C PRO A 40 -7.79 -3.41 12.11
N SER A 41 -7.09 -4.24 11.37
CA SER A 41 -5.68 -4.09 10.99
C SER A 41 -5.50 -3.89 9.48
N LEU A 42 -4.33 -3.42 9.08
CA LEU A 42 -3.87 -3.41 7.70
C LEU A 42 -2.57 -4.20 7.63
N ILE A 43 -2.31 -4.82 6.48
CA ILE A 43 -1.00 -5.38 6.19
C ILE A 43 -0.44 -4.63 5.00
N ALA A 44 0.62 -3.85 5.21
CA ALA A 44 1.38 -3.24 4.13
C ALA A 44 2.32 -4.27 3.52
N PHE A 45 2.45 -4.25 2.19
CA PHE A 45 3.37 -5.10 1.48
C PHE A 45 4.20 -4.31 0.46
N ASP A 46 5.43 -4.77 0.27
CA ASP A 46 6.35 -4.30 -0.75
C ASP A 46 7.09 -5.49 -1.35
N PHE A 47 6.80 -5.76 -2.62
CA PHE A 47 7.36 -6.88 -3.37
C PHE A 47 8.28 -6.36 -4.46
N VAL A 48 9.46 -6.96 -4.53
CA VAL A 48 10.45 -6.73 -5.57
C VAL A 48 10.65 -8.02 -6.32
N PHE A 49 10.50 -7.96 -7.64
CA PHE A 49 10.73 -9.06 -8.56
C PHE A 49 11.93 -8.72 -9.43
N LEU A 50 12.77 -9.72 -9.67
CA LEU A 50 13.83 -9.67 -10.67
C LEU A 50 13.44 -10.48 -11.89
N ARG A 51 13.84 -10.00 -13.07
CA ARG A 51 13.72 -10.79 -14.30
C ARG A 51 14.96 -11.64 -14.47
N GLU A 52 14.78 -12.96 -14.41
CA GLU A 52 15.85 -13.93 -14.64
C GLU A 52 15.43 -14.89 -15.75
N GLN A 53 16.24 -14.98 -16.81
CA GLN A 53 15.96 -15.85 -17.97
C GLN A 53 14.55 -15.63 -18.55
N GLY A 54 14.13 -14.36 -18.62
CA GLY A 54 12.81 -13.98 -19.12
C GLY A 54 11.65 -14.16 -18.12
N THR A 55 11.89 -14.75 -16.96
CA THR A 55 10.86 -15.02 -15.94
C THR A 55 11.00 -14.05 -14.76
N TRP A 56 9.88 -13.50 -14.28
CA TRP A 56 9.87 -12.70 -13.05
C TRP A 56 9.93 -13.62 -11.83
N ARG A 57 10.95 -13.45 -11.00
CA ARG A 57 11.15 -14.20 -9.75
C ARG A 57 11.08 -13.24 -8.56
N PRO A 58 10.44 -13.63 -7.45
CA PRO A 58 10.47 -12.83 -6.24
C PRO A 58 11.92 -12.72 -5.74
N TYR A 59 12.36 -11.50 -5.51
CA TYR A 59 13.69 -11.20 -4.99
C TYR A 59 13.63 -10.62 -3.58
N GLY A 60 12.64 -9.74 -3.33
CA GLY A 60 12.40 -9.14 -2.02
C GLY A 60 10.93 -9.15 -1.65
N ILE A 61 10.63 -9.51 -0.41
CA ILE A 61 9.28 -9.53 0.14
C ILE A 61 9.34 -8.86 1.51
N SER A 62 8.68 -7.72 1.65
CA SER A 62 8.48 -7.04 2.93
C SER A 62 7.00 -7.04 3.26
N ILE A 63 6.67 -7.41 4.50
CA ILE A 63 5.31 -7.46 5.03
C ILE A 63 5.31 -6.82 6.41
N GLU A 64 4.49 -5.79 6.57
CA GLU A 64 4.41 -5.00 7.80
C GLU A 64 2.97 -4.93 8.30
N PRO A 65 2.66 -5.51 9.47
CA PRO A 65 1.36 -5.36 10.11
C PRO A 65 1.23 -3.95 10.67
N GLN A 66 0.16 -3.25 10.31
CA GLN A 66 -0.19 -1.95 10.85
C GLN A 66 -1.52 -2.04 11.58
N GLN A 67 -1.58 -1.57 12.82
CA GLN A 67 -2.86 -1.41 13.51
C GLN A 67 -3.58 -0.20 12.91
N ILE A 68 -4.87 -0.30 12.62
CA ILE A 68 -5.72 0.87 12.33
C ILE A 68 -6.01 1.59 13.67
N ALA A 69 -4.98 1.85 14.45
CA ALA A 69 -5.05 2.80 15.55
C ALA A 69 -4.96 4.19 14.89
N THR A 70 -6.12 4.66 14.42
CA THR A 70 -6.36 6.07 14.11
C THR A 70 -5.50 6.63 12.97
N VAL A 71 -5.66 6.10 11.75
CA VAL A 71 -5.68 7.04 10.61
C VAL A 71 -6.96 7.84 10.78
N GLN A 72 -6.89 8.90 11.59
CA GLN A 72 -7.93 9.91 11.58
C GLN A 72 -7.99 10.41 10.15
N PRO A 73 -9.13 10.34 9.44
CA PRO A 73 -9.28 11.15 8.24
C PRO A 73 -9.11 12.59 8.70
N GLY A 74 -7.88 13.10 8.63
CA GLY A 74 -7.63 14.52 8.79
C GLY A 74 -8.54 15.22 7.79
N PRO A 75 -9.24 16.30 8.18
CA PRO A 75 -10.10 17.01 7.25
C PRO A 75 -9.25 17.36 6.03
N VAL A 76 -9.69 16.90 4.86
CA VAL A 76 -9.26 17.44 3.57
C VAL A 76 -9.29 18.95 3.72
N GLN A 77 -8.11 19.57 3.80
CA GLN A 77 -7.98 21.01 3.78
C GLN A 77 -8.38 21.44 2.37
N VAL A 78 -9.68 21.65 2.19
CA VAL A 78 -10.22 22.44 1.09
C VAL A 78 -9.64 23.82 1.30
N GLY A 79 -8.57 24.14 0.55
CA GLY A 79 -7.99 25.48 0.53
C GLY A 79 -9.10 26.52 0.35
N PRO A 80 -9.02 27.68 1.02
CA PRO A 80 -10.11 28.64 0.98
C PRO A 80 -10.28 29.12 -0.46
N LYS A 81 -11.42 28.78 -1.07
CA LYS A 81 -11.92 29.44 -2.28
C LYS A 81 -12.11 30.92 -1.93
N PRO A 82 -11.37 31.87 -2.52
CA PRO A 82 -11.68 33.27 -2.32
C PRO A 82 -12.96 33.59 -3.09
N ALA A 83 -14.04 33.80 -2.35
CA ALA A 83 -15.25 34.40 -2.88
C ALA A 83 -15.04 35.92 -2.97
N ALA A 84 -14.97 36.46 -4.19
CA ALA A 84 -15.28 37.86 -4.43
C ALA A 84 -16.82 38.02 -4.61
N PRO A 85 -17.44 39.21 -4.49
CA PRO A 85 -17.10 40.42 -3.73
C PRO A 85 -18.28 40.86 -2.80
N ARG A 86 -18.09 41.84 -1.90
CA ARG A 86 -19.22 42.63 -1.36
C ARG A 86 -18.90 44.14 -1.36
N ARG A 87 -19.77 44.88 -2.05
CA ARG A 87 -19.89 46.35 -2.13
C ARG A 87 -19.94 46.99 -0.74
N ASN A 88 -19.33 48.16 -0.61
CA ASN A 88 -19.82 49.24 0.25
C ASN A 88 -19.56 50.59 -0.44
#